data_AF-A0A971VBZ1-F1
#
_entry.id   AF-A0A971VBZ1-F1
#
_cell.length_a   1.000
_cell.length_b   1.000
_cell.length_c   1.000
_cell.angle_alpha   90.00
_cell.angle_beta   90.00
_cell.angle_gamma   90.00
#
_symmetry.space_group_name_H-M   'P 1'
#
loop_
_entity.id
_entity.type
_entity.pdbx_description
1 polymer ?
#
loop_
_entity_poly.entity_id
_entity_poly.type
_entity_poly.pdbx_seq_one_letter_code
_entity_poly.pdbx_strand_id
1 'polypeptide(L)'
;MNKKVISVLLVFLLVVALITGCGKKAEQPAAESPKTTTDGKDKPEEEPEPAEEEKPEEIKEFTAFFNYSLNSLTLPFDTPVGQKITELTGVKLKVEYLVGVDARQKAGVMIASGDYPDLINPGEATGEFIAAGAFIPLDDYIEKYGQNIKKI
;
A
#
# COMPACT_ATOMS: atom_id res chain seq x y z
N MET A 1 -45.33 17.69 -19.62
CA MET A 1 -44.87 16.87 -18.48
C MET A 1 -44.25 17.81 -17.44
N ASN A 2 -44.87 17.88 -16.26
CA ASN A 2 -44.64 18.95 -15.29
C ASN A 2 -43.28 18.67 -14.64
N LYS A 3 -42.37 19.64 -14.58
CA LYS A 3 -41.01 19.45 -14.01
C LYS A 3 -41.03 18.85 -12.60
N LYS A 4 -42.12 19.09 -11.85
CA LYS A 4 -42.39 18.51 -10.53
C LYS A 4 -42.68 16.99 -10.56
N VAL A 5 -43.34 16.49 -11.62
CA VAL A 5 -43.63 15.06 -11.81
C VAL A 5 -42.36 14.29 -12.17
N ILE A 6 -41.48 14.89 -12.98
CA ILE A 6 -40.17 14.32 -13.32
C ILE A 6 -39.26 14.24 -12.08
N SER A 7 -39.28 15.26 -11.22
CA SER A 7 -38.49 15.28 -9.98
C SER A 7 -38.96 14.26 -8.95
N VAL A 8 -40.27 13.98 -8.86
CA VAL A 8 -40.82 12.97 -7.92
C VAL A 8 -40.51 11.56 -8.41
N LEU A 9 -40.53 11.31 -9.72
CA LEU A 9 -40.23 10.00 -10.30
C LEU A 9 -38.74 9.62 -10.15
N LEU A 10 -37.84 10.61 -10.19
CA LEU A 10 -36.39 10.40 -10.04
C LEU A 10 -36.00 10.04 -8.59
N VAL A 11 -36.65 10.66 -7.61
CA VAL A 11 -36.40 10.39 -6.18
C VAL A 11 -36.92 9.00 -5.78
N PHE A 12 -38.03 8.55 -6.37
CA PHE A 12 -38.59 7.23 -6.09
C PHE A 12 -37.70 6.08 -6.61
N LEU A 13 -36.95 6.32 -7.70
CA LEU A 13 -36.03 5.34 -8.30
C LEU A 13 -34.75 5.13 -7.49
N LEU A 14 -34.34 6.11 -6.68
CA LEU A 14 -33.13 6.04 -5.85
C LEU A 14 -33.34 5.24 -4.54
N VAL A 15 -34.58 5.15 -4.05
CA VAL A 15 -34.90 4.45 -2.79
C VAL A 15 -34.99 2.93 -2.97
N VAL A 16 -35.21 2.45 -4.19
CA VAL A 16 -35.37 1.00 -4.49
C VAL A 16 -34.01 0.27 -4.59
N ALA A 17 -32.89 0.98 -4.71
CA ALA A 17 -31.56 0.38 -4.91
C ALA A 17 -30.84 -0.08 -3.63
N LEU A 18 -31.45 0.07 -2.44
CA LEU A 18 -30.78 -0.19 -1.15
C LEU A 18 -31.03 -1.59 -0.55
N ILE A 19 -31.57 -2.55 -1.31
CA ILE A 19 -31.86 -3.90 -0.78
C ILE A 19 -31.30 -5.00 -1.70
N THR A 20 -29.98 -5.06 -1.87
CA THR A 20 -29.28 -6.28 -2.29
C THR A 20 -27.79 -6.14 -1.96
N GLY A 21 -27.28 -6.94 -1.03
CA GLY A 21 -25.82 -7.14 -0.92
C GLY A 21 -25.24 -7.37 0.47
N CYS A 22 -25.62 -8.45 1.14
CA CYS A 22 -24.79 -9.04 2.20
C CYS A 22 -24.92 -10.57 2.15
N GLY A 23 -23.85 -11.26 1.74
CA GLY A 23 -23.74 -12.71 1.72
C GLY A 23 -22.29 -13.11 1.53
N LYS A 24 -21.80 -14.01 2.39
CA LYS A 24 -20.44 -14.06 2.94
C LYS A 24 -19.60 -15.20 2.34
N LYS A 25 -18.34 -14.87 2.03
CA LYS A 25 -17.08 -15.62 1.98
C LYS A 25 -17.07 -17.16 2.20
N ALA A 26 -16.65 -17.84 1.13
CA ALA A 26 -15.57 -18.84 0.93
C ALA A 26 -15.35 -20.06 1.85
N GLU A 27 -14.92 -21.10 1.12
CA GLU A 27 -14.70 -22.53 1.35
C GLU A 27 -13.61 -22.93 2.39
N GLN A 28 -13.93 -24.02 3.08
CA GLN A 28 -13.13 -25.18 3.55
C GLN A 28 -11.59 -25.10 3.66
N PRO A 29 -11.00 -25.50 4.81
CA PRO A 29 -9.55 -25.74 4.93
C PRO A 29 -9.15 -27.19 4.59
N ALA A 30 -7.96 -27.30 4.01
CA ALA A 30 -7.23 -28.54 3.75
C ALA A 30 -6.62 -29.12 5.03
N ALA A 31 -6.42 -30.44 5.02
CA ALA A 31 -5.78 -31.23 6.05
C ALA A 31 -4.25 -31.17 5.96
N GLU A 32 -3.58 -31.14 7.11
CA GLU A 32 -2.13 -31.28 7.26
C GLU A 32 -1.70 -32.71 7.60
N SER A 33 -0.52 -33.08 7.06
CA SER A 33 0.58 -33.87 7.68
C SER A 33 0.36 -35.39 7.89
N PRO A 34 1.43 -36.25 7.95
CA PRO A 34 2.69 -35.96 8.64
C PRO A 34 4.03 -36.55 8.10
N LYS A 35 5.08 -36.01 8.73
CA LYS A 35 6.52 -36.29 8.76
C LYS A 35 6.96 -37.75 8.84
N THR A 36 8.19 -38.02 8.39
CA THR A 36 9.08 -39.01 9.02
C THR A 36 10.56 -38.57 8.94
N THR A 37 11.29 -39.00 9.96
CA THR A 37 12.61 -38.66 10.49
C THR A 37 13.82 -39.24 9.73
N THR A 38 15.05 -38.73 9.96
CA THR A 38 16.17 -39.41 10.71
C THR A 38 17.53 -38.69 10.54
N ASP A 39 18.27 -38.64 11.66
CA ASP A 39 19.67 -38.28 11.98
C ASP A 39 20.81 -38.43 10.94
N GLY A 40 21.71 -37.43 10.95
CA GLY A 40 23.10 -37.58 11.45
C GLY A 40 24.28 -37.69 10.47
N LYS A 41 25.20 -36.69 10.51
CA LYS A 41 26.69 -36.78 10.63
C LYS A 41 27.55 -35.92 9.65
N ASP A 42 28.19 -34.90 10.25
CA ASP A 42 29.54 -34.29 10.04
C ASP A 42 30.09 -33.78 8.68
N LYS A 43 30.38 -32.46 8.68
CA LYS A 43 31.43 -31.65 7.97
C LYS A 43 31.19 -31.30 6.47
N PRO A 44 31.55 -30.11 5.93
CA PRO A 44 32.37 -28.97 6.44
C PRO A 44 31.64 -27.62 6.53
N GLU A 45 32.33 -26.65 7.17
CA GLU A 45 31.95 -25.24 7.27
C GLU A 45 31.73 -24.62 5.87
N GLU A 46 30.48 -24.27 5.60
CA GLU A 46 29.98 -23.74 4.34
C GLU A 46 30.04 -22.21 4.41
N GLU A 47 30.79 -21.60 3.49
CA GLU A 47 30.75 -20.17 3.20
C GLU A 47 29.29 -19.80 2.88
N PRO A 48 28.72 -18.70 3.42
CA PRO A 48 27.28 -18.47 3.29
C PRO A 48 26.93 -18.31 1.81
N GLU A 49 26.23 -19.29 1.26
CA GLU A 49 25.57 -19.16 -0.03
C GLU A 49 24.71 -17.90 -0.02
N PRO A 50 24.68 -17.13 -1.12
CA PRO A 50 23.76 -16.02 -1.23
C PRO A 50 22.37 -16.59 -1.06
N ALA A 51 21.65 -16.14 -0.03
CA ALA A 51 20.26 -16.50 0.18
C ALA A 51 19.53 -16.35 -1.15
N GLU A 52 19.01 -17.45 -1.70
CA GLU A 52 18.10 -17.39 -2.82
C GLU A 52 16.94 -16.49 -2.38
N GLU A 53 16.90 -15.27 -2.94
CA GLU A 53 15.78 -14.36 -2.77
C GLU A 53 14.57 -15.07 -3.39
N GLU A 54 13.74 -15.67 -2.55
CA GLU A 54 12.43 -16.18 -2.95
C GLU A 54 11.69 -15.04 -3.64
N LYS A 55 11.55 -15.15 -4.97
CA LYS A 55 10.80 -14.19 -5.75
C LYS A 55 9.35 -14.21 -5.26
N PRO A 56 8.79 -13.07 -4.84
CA PRO A 56 7.43 -13.03 -4.33
C PRO A 56 6.43 -13.48 -5.39
N GLU A 57 5.61 -14.49 -5.04
CA GLU A 57 4.63 -15.11 -5.93
C GLU A 57 3.48 -14.17 -6.34
N GLU A 58 3.26 -13.09 -5.59
CA GLU A 58 2.25 -12.06 -5.88
C GLU A 58 2.81 -10.65 -5.61
N ILE A 59 2.68 -9.76 -6.60
CA ILE A 59 3.05 -8.35 -6.44
C ILE A 59 1.99 -7.65 -5.59
N LYS A 60 2.39 -7.09 -4.45
CA LYS A 60 1.56 -6.25 -3.59
C LYS A 60 1.67 -4.79 -4.02
N GLU A 61 0.53 -4.17 -4.30
CA GLU A 61 0.46 -2.75 -4.62
C GLU A 61 0.08 -1.92 -3.39
N PHE A 62 0.87 -0.89 -3.09
CA PHE A 62 0.58 0.09 -2.04
C PHE A 62 0.38 1.48 -2.65
N THR A 63 -0.47 2.27 -2.02
CA THR A 63 -0.74 3.66 -2.41
C THR A 63 0.27 4.60 -1.76
N ALA A 64 0.70 5.61 -2.51
CA ALA A 64 1.58 6.64 -1.97
C ALA A 64 1.18 8.03 -2.45
N PHE A 65 1.33 9.04 -1.61
CA PHE A 65 1.28 10.44 -2.01
C PHE A 65 2.64 11.09 -1.82
N PHE A 66 3.17 11.70 -2.89
CA PHE A 66 4.43 12.43 -2.85
C PHE A 66 4.20 13.93 -3.06
N ASN A 67 4.67 14.74 -2.09
CA ASN A 67 4.55 16.18 -2.11
C ASN A 67 5.58 16.86 -3.03
N TYR A 68 5.63 16.42 -4.28
CA TYR A 68 6.36 17.07 -5.35
C TYR A 68 5.75 16.66 -6.69
N SER A 69 5.94 17.49 -7.71
CA SER A 69 5.47 17.20 -9.05
C SER A 69 6.38 16.17 -9.73
N LEU A 70 5.78 15.19 -10.39
CA LEU A 70 6.54 14.31 -11.29
C LEU A 70 7.00 15.10 -12.52
N ASN A 71 8.30 15.13 -12.77
CA ASN A 71 8.92 15.82 -13.91
C ASN A 71 9.17 14.90 -15.12
N SER A 72 8.58 13.70 -15.10
CA SER A 72 8.75 12.64 -16.10
C SER A 72 7.39 12.15 -16.58
N LEU A 73 7.30 11.76 -17.86
CA LEU A 73 6.12 11.06 -18.40
C LEU A 73 6.11 9.57 -18.07
N THR A 74 7.26 9.02 -17.67
CA THR A 74 7.41 7.64 -17.22
C THR A 74 7.27 7.57 -15.71
N LEU A 75 6.35 6.71 -15.23
CA LEU A 75 6.18 6.45 -13.80
C LEU A 75 7.40 5.68 -13.25
N PRO A 76 7.83 5.91 -11.99
CA PRO A 76 9.04 5.28 -11.47
C PRO A 76 9.05 3.76 -11.54
N PHE A 77 7.90 3.12 -11.27
CA PHE A 77 7.75 1.66 -11.29
C PHE A 77 7.65 1.05 -12.70
N ASP A 78 7.57 1.87 -13.74
CA ASP A 78 7.63 1.42 -15.14
C ASP A 78 9.07 1.53 -15.71
N THR A 79 10.01 2.13 -14.97
CA THR A 79 11.42 2.19 -15.34
C THR A 79 12.13 0.86 -15.07
N PRO A 80 13.29 0.57 -15.70
CA PRO A 80 14.07 -0.64 -15.39
C PRO A 80 14.43 -0.77 -13.91
N VAL A 81 14.70 0.36 -13.23
CA VAL A 81 14.99 0.39 -11.79
C VAL A 81 13.74 0.02 -10.99
N GLY A 82 12.59 0.61 -11.31
CA GLY A 82 11.34 0.32 -10.61
C GLY A 82 10.84 -1.11 -10.82
N GLN A 83 10.99 -1.64 -12.04
CA GLN A 83 10.73 -3.05 -12.32
C GLN A 83 11.65 -3.97 -11.52
N LYS A 84 12.94 -3.63 -11.41
CA LYS A 84 13.88 -4.41 -10.60
C LYS A 84 13.55 -4.35 -9.11
N ILE A 85 13.17 -3.18 -8.59
CA ILE A 85 12.68 -3.05 -7.21
C ILE A 85 11.45 -3.94 -7.00
N THR A 86 10.50 -3.94 -7.95
CA THR A 86 9.30 -4.79 -7.87
C THR A 86 9.65 -6.28 -7.88
N GLU A 87 10.59 -6.71 -8.73
CA GLU A 87 11.04 -8.10 -8.79
C GLU A 87 11.67 -8.55 -7.47
N LEU A 88 12.52 -7.72 -6.88
CA LEU A 88 13.26 -8.05 -5.65
C LEU A 88 12.37 -7.99 -4.40
N THR A 89 11.41 -7.07 -4.36
CA THR A 89 10.63 -6.80 -3.14
C THR A 89 9.20 -7.33 -3.20
N GLY A 90 8.69 -7.62 -4.39
CA GLY A 90 7.26 -7.92 -4.61
C GLY A 90 6.36 -6.72 -4.37
N VAL A 91 6.92 -5.52 -4.27
CA VAL A 91 6.18 -4.31 -3.94
C VAL A 91 6.19 -3.37 -5.13
N LYS A 92 5.00 -2.88 -5.47
CA LYS A 92 4.79 -1.78 -6.41
C LYS A 92 4.09 -0.62 -5.70
N LEU A 93 4.49 0.62 -5.99
CA LEU A 93 3.76 1.79 -5.50
C LEU A 93 2.90 2.40 -6.60
N LYS A 94 1.64 2.63 -6.28
CA LYS A 94 0.74 3.52 -7.01
C LYS A 94 0.84 4.92 -6.42
N VAL A 95 1.63 5.76 -7.06
CA VAL A 95 1.98 7.08 -6.54
C VAL A 95 1.09 8.17 -7.14
N GLU A 96 0.42 8.93 -6.26
CA GLU A 96 -0.15 10.23 -6.57
C GLU A 96 0.90 11.32 -6.28
N TYR A 97 1.11 12.21 -7.24
CA TYR A 97 2.03 13.35 -7.10
C TYR A 97 1.24 14.63 -6.86
N LEU A 98 1.86 15.59 -6.18
CA LEU A 98 1.29 16.91 -6.06
C LEU A 98 1.05 17.51 -7.45
N VAL A 99 -0.16 18.03 -7.66
CA VAL A 99 -0.50 18.85 -8.83
C VAL A 99 -0.59 20.31 -8.37
N GLY A 100 0.20 21.18 -8.99
CA GLY A 100 0.29 22.59 -8.59
C GLY A 100 1.34 22.83 -7.50
N VAL A 101 1.13 23.88 -6.70
CA VAL A 101 2.09 24.35 -5.68
C VAL A 101 1.53 24.30 -4.25
N ASP A 102 0.24 24.01 -4.08
CA ASP A 102 -0.46 24.16 -2.79
C ASP A 102 -0.46 22.86 -1.97
N ALA A 103 0.73 22.39 -1.59
CA ALA A 103 0.92 21.18 -0.80
C ALA A 103 0.08 21.13 0.48
N ARG A 104 0.07 22.24 1.23
CA ARG A 104 -0.69 22.35 2.48
C ARG A 104 -2.19 22.25 2.28
N GLN A 105 -2.71 22.74 1.14
CA GLN A 105 -4.13 22.58 0.83
C GLN A 105 -4.45 21.11 0.57
N LYS A 106 -3.63 20.43 -0.23
CA LYS A 106 -3.80 18.99 -0.48
C LYS A 106 -3.69 18.18 0.81
N ALA A 107 -2.74 18.50 1.68
CA ALA A 107 -2.61 17.92 3.01
C ALA A 107 -3.86 18.17 3.88
N GLY A 108 -4.36 19.40 3.91
CA GLY A 108 -5.58 19.76 4.65
C GLY A 108 -6.80 18.95 4.20
N VAL A 109 -6.94 18.68 2.90
CA VAL A 109 -8.02 17.82 2.38
C VAL A 109 -7.86 16.37 2.88
N MET A 110 -6.65 15.79 2.80
CA MET A 110 -6.38 14.44 3.29
C MET A 110 -6.63 14.32 4.80
N ILE A 111 -6.18 15.31 5.58
CA ILE A 111 -6.38 15.34 7.03
C ILE A 111 -7.87 15.45 7.38
N ALA A 112 -8.62 16.29 6.66
CA ALA A 112 -10.04 16.47 6.90
C ALA A 112 -10.87 15.23 6.52
N SER A 113 -10.46 14.48 5.49
CA SER A 113 -11.14 13.23 5.13
C SER A 113 -10.76 12.07 6.05
N GLY A 114 -9.53 12.06 6.57
CA GLY A 114 -8.95 10.91 7.27
C GLY A 114 -8.57 9.75 6.32
N ASP A 115 -8.72 9.95 5.01
CA ASP A 115 -8.37 8.99 3.98
C ASP A 115 -6.92 9.22 3.56
N TYR A 116 -6.02 8.46 4.18
CA TYR A 116 -4.59 8.50 3.88
C TYR A 116 -4.19 7.37 2.94
N PRO A 117 -3.24 7.60 2.02
CA PRO A 117 -2.54 6.50 1.36
C PRO A 117 -1.65 5.74 2.37
N ASP A 118 -1.16 4.57 1.97
CA ASP A 118 -0.28 3.75 2.81
C ASP A 118 1.03 4.48 3.14
N LEU A 119 1.52 5.31 2.22
CA LEU A 119 2.75 6.08 2.33
C LEU A 119 2.51 7.55 1.99
N ILE A 120 3.00 8.46 2.82
CA ILE A 120 2.96 9.90 2.55
C ILE A 120 4.39 10.44 2.64
N ASN A 121 4.85 11.09 1.57
CA ASN A 121 5.98 12.02 1.64
C ASN A 121 5.38 13.43 1.76
N PRO A 122 5.34 14.01 2.98
CA PRO A 122 4.53 15.20 3.26
C PRO A 122 5.21 16.53 2.89
N GLY A 123 6.51 16.53 2.57
CA GLY A 123 7.28 17.76 2.34
C GLY A 123 7.08 18.82 3.43
N GLU A 124 6.74 20.03 3.04
CA GLU A 124 6.50 21.15 3.96
C GLU A 124 5.25 21.02 4.84
N ALA A 125 4.36 20.05 4.57
CA ALA A 125 3.15 19.78 5.35
C ALA A 125 3.37 18.72 6.47
N THR A 126 4.63 18.36 6.74
CA THR A 126 4.97 17.32 7.73
C THR A 126 4.35 17.60 9.11
N GLY A 127 4.41 18.86 9.57
CA GLY A 127 3.92 19.23 10.90
C GLY A 127 2.41 19.06 11.04
N GLU A 128 1.66 19.36 9.99
CA GLU A 128 0.21 19.25 9.94
C GLU A 128 -0.24 17.77 10.04
N PHE A 129 0.42 16.86 9.31
CA PHE A 129 0.13 15.43 9.41
C PHE A 129 0.50 14.85 10.78
N ILE A 130 1.61 15.28 11.39
CA ILE A 130 1.98 14.87 12.75
C ILE A 130 0.93 15.36 13.76
N ALA A 131 0.53 16.64 13.69
CA ALA A 131 -0.48 17.21 14.58
C ALA A 131 -1.83 16.53 14.45
N ALA A 132 -2.16 16.02 13.26
CA ALA A 132 -3.36 15.25 12.99
C ALA A 132 -3.27 13.76 13.42
N GLY A 133 -2.10 13.29 13.86
CA GLY A 133 -1.88 11.87 14.19
C GLY A 133 -1.95 10.95 12.97
N ALA A 134 -1.64 11.46 11.77
CA ALA A 134 -1.73 10.71 10.52
C ALA A 134 -0.59 9.69 10.34
N PHE A 135 0.51 9.83 11.10
CA PHE A 135 1.68 8.98 11.00
C PHE A 135 1.77 7.99 12.17
N ILE A 136 2.19 6.77 11.85
CA ILE A 136 2.63 5.80 12.84
C ILE A 136 4.11 6.04 13.20
N PRO A 137 4.52 5.84 14.47
CA PRO A 137 5.93 5.81 14.82
C PRO A 137 6.62 4.62 14.15
N LEU A 138 7.84 4.83 13.66
CA LEU A 138 8.61 3.80 12.96
C LEU A 138 9.73 3.18 13.82
N ASP A 139 9.96 3.68 15.04
CA ASP A 139 11.08 3.29 15.90
C ASP A 139 11.17 1.77 16.09
N ASP A 140 10.09 1.13 16.54
CA ASP A 140 10.04 -0.32 16.76
C ASP A 140 10.19 -1.12 15.46
N TYR A 141 9.67 -0.59 14.35
CA TYR A 141 9.78 -1.22 13.03
C TYR A 141 11.21 -1.12 12.48
N ILE A 142 11.88 0.01 12.69
CA ILE A 142 13.28 0.22 12.29
C ILE A 142 14.21 -0.67 13.13
N GLU A 143 13.94 -0.82 14.43
CA GLU A 143 14.73 -1.73 15.28
C GLU A 143 14.62 -3.17 14.79
N LYS A 144 13.40 -3.60 14.43
CA LYS A 144 13.12 -4.97 14.02
C LYS A 144 13.53 -5.28 12.57
N TYR A 145 13.28 -4.36 11.64
CA TYR A 145 13.38 -4.59 10.19
C TYR A 145 14.36 -3.65 9.47
N GLY A 146 14.75 -2.53 10.09
CA GLY A 146 15.50 -1.43 9.47
C GLY A 146 17.02 -1.57 9.47
N GLN A 147 17.57 -2.79 9.39
CA GLN A 147 19.01 -3.04 9.53
C GLN A 147 19.88 -2.22 8.55
N ASN A 148 19.37 -1.95 7.34
CA ASN A 148 20.08 -1.12 6.36
C ASN A 148 19.96 0.37 6.67
N ILE A 149 18.81 0.83 7.16
CA ILE A 149 18.58 2.24 7.52
C ILE A 149 19.42 2.63 8.75
N LYS A 150 19.59 1.72 9.72
CA LYS A 150 20.41 1.95 10.92
C LYS A 150 21.91 2.10 10.67
N LYS A 151 22.40 1.73 9.48
CA LYS A 151 23.83 1.79 9.12
C LYS A 151 24.26 3.15 8.55
N ILE A 152 23.30 4.01 8.21
CA ILE A 152 23.52 5.35 7.65
C ILE A 152 23.61 6.34 8.80
#